data_AF-A0A6F8ZGX1-F1
#
_entry.id   AF-A0A6F8ZGX1-F1
#
_cell.length_a   1.000
_cell.length_b   1.000
_cell.length_c   1.000
_cell.angle_alpha   90.00
_cell.angle_beta   90.00
_cell.angle_gamma   90.00
#
_symmetry.space_group_name_H-M   'P 1'
#
loop_
_entity.id
_entity.type
_entity.pdbx_description
1 polymer ?
#
loop_
_entity_poly.entity_id
_entity_poly.type
_entity_poly.pdbx_seq_one_letter_code
_entity_poly.pdbx_strand_id
1 'polypeptide(L)'
;MIANLVLGSLAGWLVYWQVRPVFGVRFWRPEQLAQALAEGRSLQLVDVRTPGEFAAGHLPGSVSIPLAQLRRRTGEIDRERPVVLICRSGHRAMQAYHILRRRHYAQLVVLRGGVLHWQAYRRMRAGPGAAQGWQ
;
A
#
# COMPACT_ATOMS: atom_id res chain seq x y z
N MET A 1 -48.01 -11.19 27.59
CA MET A 1 -46.63 -11.53 28.05
C MET A 1 -45.76 -11.78 26.82
N ILE A 2 -45.17 -10.72 26.26
CA ILE A 2 -44.29 -10.79 25.08
C ILE A 2 -42.88 -11.05 25.62
N ALA A 3 -42.52 -12.33 25.78
CA ALA A 3 -41.20 -12.71 26.28
C ALA A 3 -40.79 -14.05 25.67
N ASN A 4 -40.22 -14.03 24.46
CA ASN A 4 -39.28 -15.04 23.94
C ASN A 4 -38.91 -14.80 22.46
N LEU A 5 -38.29 -13.66 22.12
CA LEU A 5 -37.84 -13.44 20.73
C LEU A 5 -36.72 -12.39 20.58
N VAL A 6 -35.73 -12.37 21.50
CA VAL A 6 -34.56 -11.45 21.38
C VAL A 6 -33.19 -12.14 21.57
N LEU A 7 -33.13 -13.43 21.95
CA LEU A 7 -31.85 -14.08 22.29
C LEU A 7 -31.03 -14.63 21.10
N GLY A 8 -31.63 -14.81 19.92
CA GLY A 8 -30.93 -15.36 18.74
C GLY A 8 -30.04 -14.34 18.00
N SER A 9 -30.30 -13.04 18.16
CA SER A 9 -29.63 -11.98 17.40
C SER A 9 -28.31 -11.52 18.01
N LEU A 10 -28.10 -11.65 19.33
CA LEU A 10 -26.85 -11.25 19.99
C LEU A 10 -25.69 -12.21 19.70
N ALA A 11 -25.94 -13.52 19.63
CA ALA A 11 -24.90 -14.50 19.26
C ALA A 11 -24.48 -14.36 17.79
N GLY A 12 -25.44 -14.15 16.89
CA GLY A 12 -25.16 -13.83 15.49
C GLY A 12 -24.39 -12.53 15.32
N TRP A 13 -24.70 -11.49 16.12
CA TRP A 13 -23.99 -10.21 16.11
C TRP A 13 -22.57 -10.30 16.67
N LEU A 14 -22.37 -11.08 17.74
CA LEU A 14 -21.06 -11.35 18.35
C LEU A 14 -20.15 -12.17 17.41
N VAL A 15 -20.71 -13.20 16.77
CA VAL A 15 -20.02 -14.00 15.74
C VAL A 15 -19.73 -13.13 14.52
N TYR A 16 -20.70 -12.36 14.01
CA TYR A 16 -20.52 -11.46 12.88
C TYR A 16 -19.38 -10.44 13.09
N TRP A 17 -19.19 -9.95 14.32
CA TRP A 17 -18.07 -9.07 14.65
C TRP A 17 -16.73 -9.81 14.73
N GLN A 18 -16.71 -11.06 15.21
CA GLN A 18 -15.51 -11.90 15.25
C GLN A 18 -15.04 -12.40 13.87
N VAL A 19 -15.94 -12.67 12.93
CA VAL A 19 -15.59 -13.18 11.58
C VAL A 19 -15.53 -12.09 10.50
N ARG A 20 -15.38 -10.80 10.84
CA ARG A 20 -15.19 -9.75 9.82
C ARG A 20 -14.01 -10.14 8.90
N PRO A 21 -14.25 -10.44 7.61
CA PRO A 21 -13.17 -10.77 6.70
C PRO A 21 -12.30 -9.53 6.58
N VAL A 22 -11.04 -9.66 6.98
CA VAL A 22 -10.06 -8.60 6.79
C VAL A 22 -9.72 -8.59 5.30
N PHE A 23 -10.52 -7.84 4.54
CA PHE A 23 -10.64 -7.80 3.08
C PHE A 23 -9.32 -7.77 2.30
N GLY A 24 -9.42 -8.27 1.05
CA GLY A 24 -8.34 -8.51 0.10
C GLY A 24 -7.44 -7.32 -0.23
N VAL A 25 -6.36 -7.61 -0.95
CA VAL A 25 -5.30 -6.64 -1.21
C VAL A 25 -5.82 -5.46 -2.04
N ARG A 26 -5.63 -4.24 -1.54
CA ARG A 26 -5.97 -3.01 -2.25
C ARG A 26 -4.86 -2.65 -3.22
N PHE A 27 -5.17 -2.62 -4.52
CA PHE A 27 -4.25 -2.19 -5.56
C PHE A 27 -4.63 -0.80 -6.06
N TRP A 28 -3.62 0.08 -6.22
CA TRP A 28 -3.79 1.33 -6.95
C TRP A 28 -3.06 1.26 -8.29
N ARG A 29 -3.71 1.77 -9.33
CA ARG A 29 -3.05 2.06 -10.61
C ARG A 29 -2.23 3.36 -10.49
N PRO A 30 -1.25 3.60 -11.39
CA PRO A 30 -0.47 4.84 -11.38
C PRO A 30 -1.31 6.12 -11.38
N GLU A 31 -2.42 6.14 -12.10
CA GLU A 31 -3.34 7.27 -12.19
C GLU A 31 -3.91 7.64 -10.81
N GLN A 32 -4.30 6.62 -10.02
CA GLN A 32 -4.90 6.81 -8.71
C GLN A 32 -3.87 7.31 -7.70
N LEU A 33 -2.65 6.79 -7.76
CA LEU A 33 -1.56 7.29 -6.92
C LEU A 33 -1.23 8.74 -7.28
N ALA A 34 -1.13 9.07 -8.56
CA ALA A 34 -0.86 10.43 -9.02
C ALA A 34 -1.94 11.42 -8.59
N GLN A 35 -3.22 11.03 -8.71
CA GLN A 35 -4.34 11.83 -8.23
C GLN A 35 -4.26 12.05 -6.70
N ALA A 36 -4.03 10.99 -5.92
CA ALA A 36 -3.92 11.10 -4.47
C ALA A 36 -2.75 12.01 -4.03
N LEU A 37 -1.62 11.98 -4.75
CA LEU A 37 -0.49 12.89 -4.52
C LEU A 37 -0.84 14.33 -4.89
N ALA A 38 -1.54 14.56 -6.00
CA ALA A 38 -1.99 15.89 -6.42
C ALA A 38 -3.01 16.51 -5.46
N GLU A 39 -3.85 15.68 -4.82
CA GLU A 39 -4.78 16.09 -3.76
C GLU A 39 -4.08 16.36 -2.41
N GLY A 40 -2.75 16.21 -2.32
CA GLY A 40 -1.99 16.45 -1.09
C GLY A 40 -2.26 15.43 0.01
N ARG A 41 -2.74 14.22 -0.32
CA ARG A 41 -2.98 13.18 0.70
C ARG A 41 -1.67 12.81 1.39
N SER A 42 -1.70 12.73 2.72
CA SER A 42 -0.54 12.29 3.51
C SER A 42 -0.36 10.77 3.38
N LEU A 43 0.48 10.36 2.43
CA LEU A 43 0.81 8.96 2.13
C LEU A 43 2.24 8.64 2.54
N GLN A 44 2.48 7.44 3.05
CA GLN A 44 3.81 6.87 3.20
C GLN A 44 4.15 6.03 1.97
N LEU A 45 5.05 6.52 1.12
CA LEU A 45 5.52 5.77 -0.03
C LEU A 45 6.71 4.90 0.40
N VAL A 46 6.55 3.58 0.40
CA VAL A 46 7.60 2.64 0.86
C VAL A 46 8.07 1.79 -0.32
N ASP A 47 9.32 1.98 -0.73
CA ASP A 47 9.94 1.20 -1.79
C ASP A 47 10.73 0.02 -1.19
N VAL A 48 10.31 -1.19 -1.55
CA VAL A 48 10.89 -2.44 -1.04
C VAL A 48 11.90 -3.09 -1.98
N ARG A 49 12.35 -2.36 -3.01
CA ARG A 49 13.43 -2.78 -3.91
C ARG A 49 14.78 -2.81 -3.19
N THR A 50 15.80 -3.30 -3.89
CA THR A 50 17.17 -3.20 -3.39
C THR A 50 17.64 -1.74 -3.34
N PRO A 51 18.61 -1.38 -2.48
CA PRO A 51 19.14 -0.02 -2.44
C PRO A 51 19.69 0.47 -3.78
N GLY A 52 20.34 -0.42 -4.56
CA GLY A 52 20.84 -0.07 -5.89
C GLY A 52 19.73 0.27 -6.90
N GLU A 53 18.63 -0.51 -6.91
CA GLU A 53 17.46 -0.19 -7.73
C GLU A 53 16.79 1.13 -7.32
N PHE A 54 16.77 1.43 -6.02
CA PHE A 54 16.20 2.67 -5.50
C PHE A 54 17.07 3.88 -5.90
N ALA A 55 18.39 3.77 -5.72
CA ALA A 55 19.36 4.81 -6.09
C ALA A 55 19.43 5.06 -7.60
N ALA A 56 19.11 4.06 -8.42
CA ALA A 56 19.04 4.23 -9.89
C ALA A 56 17.80 5.01 -10.35
N GLY A 57 16.83 5.24 -9.46
CA GLY A 57 15.59 5.93 -9.80
C GLY A 57 14.41 5.46 -8.94
N HIS A 58 13.76 6.39 -8.24
CA HIS A 58 12.62 6.10 -7.38
C HIS A 58 11.51 7.16 -7.47
N LEU A 59 10.36 6.88 -6.82
CA LEU A 59 9.30 7.88 -6.69
C LEU A 59 9.76 8.97 -5.71
N PRO A 60 9.63 10.26 -6.06
CA PRO A 60 9.91 11.34 -5.12
C PRO A 60 9.13 11.19 -3.82
N GLY A 61 9.80 11.40 -2.69
CA GLY A 61 9.21 11.25 -1.35
C GLY A 61 9.02 9.81 -0.89
N SER A 62 9.48 8.81 -1.65
CA SER A 62 9.51 7.42 -1.17
C SER A 62 10.71 7.13 -0.27
N VAL A 63 10.49 6.24 0.70
CA VAL A 63 11.52 5.77 1.63
C VAL A 63 11.96 4.37 1.22
N SER A 64 13.27 4.15 1.18
CA SER A 64 13.86 2.84 0.87
C SER A 64 13.86 1.93 2.11
N ILE A 65 13.02 0.90 2.08
CA ILE A 65 13.01 -0.18 3.07
C ILE A 65 13.02 -1.51 2.34
N PRO A 66 14.21 -2.02 1.95
CA PRO A 66 14.32 -3.25 1.17
C PRO A 66 13.58 -4.42 1.80
N LEU A 67 12.92 -5.24 0.98
CA LEU A 67 12.09 -6.34 1.47
C LEU A 67 12.80 -7.26 2.48
N ALA A 68 14.09 -7.53 2.26
CA ALA A 68 14.92 -8.36 3.14
C ALA A 68 15.10 -7.76 4.55
N GLN A 69 15.00 -6.44 4.68
CA GLN A 69 15.16 -5.70 5.94
C GLN A 69 13.80 -5.31 6.54
N LEU A 70 12.73 -5.29 5.74
CA LEU A 70 11.40 -4.81 6.12
C LEU A 70 10.91 -5.37 7.47
N ARG A 71 11.08 -6.67 7.72
CA ARG A 71 10.63 -7.31 8.97
C ARG A 71 11.23 -6.69 10.24
N ARG A 72 12.46 -6.17 10.15
CA ARG A 72 13.23 -5.57 11.25
C ARG A 72 12.99 -4.07 11.33
N ARG A 73 12.73 -3.45 10.19
CA ARG A 73 12.56 -2.00 10.00
C ARG A 73 11.10 -1.54 9.97
N THR A 74 10.14 -2.37 10.37
CA THR A 74 8.73 -1.97 10.36
C THR A 74 8.46 -0.76 11.24
N GLY A 75 9.22 -0.55 12.32
CA GLY A 75 9.06 0.60 13.22
C GLY A 75 9.27 1.97 12.54
N GLU A 76 9.89 2.02 11.37
CA GLU A 76 10.04 3.24 10.57
C GLU A 76 8.78 3.63 9.81
N ILE A 77 7.79 2.73 9.72
CA ILE A 77 6.52 2.96 9.03
C ILE A 77 5.44 3.17 10.08
N ASP A 78 4.80 4.33 10.06
CA ASP A 78 3.64 4.65 10.88
C ASP A 78 2.48 3.71 10.51
N ARG A 79 1.87 3.06 11.50
CA ARG A 79 0.82 2.04 11.30
C ARG A 79 -0.54 2.64 10.98
N GLU A 80 -0.78 3.88 11.40
CA GLU A 80 -2.07 4.55 11.30
C GLU A 80 -2.22 5.33 9.99
N ARG A 81 -1.08 5.75 9.42
CA ARG A 81 -1.04 6.48 8.15
C ARG A 81 -1.12 5.53 6.95
N PRO A 82 -1.81 5.90 5.85
CA PRO A 82 -1.85 5.11 4.63
C PRO A 82 -0.46 4.83 4.05
N VAL A 83 -0.18 3.57 3.73
CA VAL A 83 1.09 3.12 3.15
C VAL A 83 0.87 2.62 1.72
N VAL A 84 1.64 3.16 0.79
CA VAL A 84 1.72 2.66 -0.59
C VAL A 84 3.03 1.91 -0.78
N LEU A 85 2.91 0.61 -1.02
CA LEU A 85 4.03 -0.30 -1.22
C LEU A 85 4.41 -0.33 -2.69
N ILE A 86 5.69 -0.06 -2.93
CA ILE A 86 6.27 0.10 -4.26
C ILE A 86 7.36 -0.96 -4.42
N CYS A 87 7.40 -1.60 -5.57
CA CYS A 87 8.58 -2.34 -5.99
C CYS A 87 8.75 -2.23 -7.52
N ARG A 88 9.57 -3.08 -8.14
CA ARG A 88 9.77 -3.04 -9.59
C ARG A 88 8.47 -3.29 -10.38
N SER A 89 7.77 -4.40 -10.12
CA SER A 89 6.60 -4.85 -10.90
C SER A 89 5.34 -5.19 -10.09
N GLY A 90 5.42 -5.22 -8.76
CA GLY A 90 4.31 -5.53 -7.84
C GLY A 90 4.54 -6.76 -6.94
N HIS A 91 5.34 -7.75 -7.36
CA HIS A 91 5.50 -9.01 -6.61
C HIS A 91 6.12 -8.83 -5.21
N ARG A 92 7.23 -8.10 -5.08
CA ARG A 92 7.87 -7.84 -3.77
C ARG A 92 6.99 -6.96 -2.88
N ALA A 93 6.23 -6.04 -3.47
CA ALA A 93 5.28 -5.21 -2.74
C ALA A 93 4.12 -6.03 -2.16
N MET A 94 3.67 -7.09 -2.83
CA MET A 94 2.72 -8.07 -2.26
C MET A 94 3.30 -8.80 -1.05
N GLN A 95 4.55 -9.24 -1.12
CA GLN A 95 5.21 -9.88 0.03
C GLN A 95 5.33 -8.91 1.21
N ALA A 96 5.69 -7.65 0.94
CA ALA A 96 5.69 -6.59 1.93
C ALA A 96 4.30 -6.34 2.54
N TYR A 97 3.25 -6.33 1.71
CA TYR A 97 1.86 -6.20 2.15
C TYR A 97 1.52 -7.25 3.20
N HIS A 98 1.82 -8.52 2.93
CA HIS A 98 1.54 -9.59 3.90
C HIS A 98 2.38 -9.47 5.18
N ILE A 99 3.62 -8.99 5.09
CA ILE A 99 4.49 -8.76 6.26
C ILE A 99 3.90 -7.69 7.19
N LEU A 100 3.43 -6.58 6.60
CA LEU A 100 2.85 -5.46 7.35
C LEU A 100 1.41 -5.76 7.80
N ARG A 101 0.61 -6.45 6.99
CA ARG A 101 -0.77 -6.80 7.36
C ARG A 101 -0.84 -7.67 8.60
N ARG A 102 0.08 -8.64 8.74
CA ARG A 102 0.24 -9.46 9.96
C ARG A 102 0.67 -8.67 11.20
N ARG A 103 1.12 -7.42 11.02
CA ARG A 103 1.48 -6.49 12.09
C ARG A 103 0.43 -5.39 12.29
N HIS A 104 -0.79 -5.62 11.79
CA HIS A 104 -1.95 -4.74 11.98
C HIS A 104 -1.82 -3.34 11.38
N TYR A 105 -1.03 -3.17 10.31
CA TYR A 105 -1.07 -1.94 9.53
C TYR A 105 -2.46 -1.80 8.88
N ALA A 106 -3.14 -0.70 9.20
CA ALA A 106 -4.56 -0.54 8.91
C ALA A 106 -4.81 -0.32 7.41
N GLN A 107 -4.01 0.54 6.80
CA GLN A 107 -4.24 1.11 5.46
C GLN A 107 -3.07 0.81 4.52
N LEU A 108 -3.05 -0.40 3.95
CA LEU A 108 -2.02 -0.82 3.01
C LEU A 108 -2.54 -0.84 1.58
N VAL A 109 -1.74 -0.30 0.65
CA VAL A 109 -2.00 -0.30 -0.78
C VAL A 109 -0.77 -0.82 -1.51
N VAL A 110 -0.96 -1.64 -2.55
CA VAL A 110 0.12 -2.04 -3.46
C VAL A 110 0.01 -1.26 -4.77
N LEU A 111 1.10 -0.63 -5.21
CA LEU A 111 1.16 0.00 -6.52
C LEU A 111 1.19 -1.07 -7.62
N ARG A 112 0.10 -1.16 -8.39
CA ARG A 112 -0.06 -2.14 -9.46
C ARG A 112 0.97 -1.91 -10.56
N GLY A 113 1.72 -2.95 -10.91
CA GLY A 113 2.79 -2.87 -11.91
C GLY A 113 4.04 -2.13 -11.42
N GLY A 114 4.07 -1.69 -10.16
CA GLY A 114 5.21 -1.06 -9.51
C GLY A 114 5.76 0.16 -10.26
N VAL A 115 7.07 0.36 -10.11
CA VAL A 115 7.81 1.45 -10.75
C VAL A 115 7.69 1.39 -12.27
N LEU A 116 7.67 0.21 -12.90
CA LEU A 116 7.58 0.08 -14.35
C LEU A 116 6.33 0.77 -14.92
N HIS A 117 5.16 0.49 -14.32
CA HIS A 117 3.91 1.11 -14.74
C HIS A 117 3.86 2.59 -14.38
N TRP A 118 4.47 2.99 -13.25
CA TRP A 118 4.62 4.40 -12.92
C TRP A 118 5.43 5.17 -13.96
N GLN A 119 6.56 4.63 -14.43
CA GLN A 119 7.34 5.30 -15.49
C GLN A 119 6.56 5.38 -16.80
N ALA A 120 5.88 4.29 -17.18
CA ALA A 120 5.04 4.29 -18.38
C ALA A 120 3.95 5.36 -18.28
N TYR A 121 3.23 5.44 -17.16
CA TYR A 121 2.22 6.47 -16.89
C TYR A 121 2.79 7.89 -17.01
N ARG A 122 3.95 8.15 -16.40
CA ARG A 122 4.61 9.46 -16.51
C ARG A 122 5.01 9.80 -17.93
N ARG A 123 5.59 8.86 -18.68
CA ARG A 123 5.96 9.07 -20.10
C ARG A 123 4.73 9.42 -20.94
N MET A 124 3.60 8.75 -20.72
CA MET A 124 2.34 9.05 -21.41
C MET A 124 1.79 10.44 -21.04
N ARG A 125 1.85 10.83 -19.76
CA ARG A 125 1.33 12.14 -19.31
C ARG A 125 2.19 13.32 -19.69
N ALA A 126 3.50 13.14 -19.74
CA ALA A 126 4.44 14.25 -19.77
C ALA A 126 4.96 14.55 -21.20
N GLY A 127 4.50 13.78 -22.20
CA GLY A 127 4.93 13.92 -23.60
C GLY A 127 6.36 13.43 -23.83
N PRO A 128 6.84 13.40 -25.10
CA PRO A 128 8.22 13.06 -25.40
C PRO A 128 9.16 14.15 -24.86
N GLY A 129 9.79 13.91 -23.69
CA GLY A 129 10.85 14.79 -23.14
C GLY A 129 10.86 14.97 -21.61
N ALA A 130 9.80 14.64 -20.89
CA ALA A 130 9.64 15.04 -19.49
C ALA A 130 10.13 13.98 -18.45
N ALA A 131 11.38 13.54 -18.61
CA ALA A 131 12.06 12.66 -17.65
C ALA A 131 12.51 13.38 -16.35
N GLN A 132 12.26 14.68 -16.19
CA GLN A 132 12.94 15.61 -15.26
C GLN A 132 12.54 15.51 -13.77
N GLY A 133 11.98 14.40 -13.30
CA GLY A 133 11.60 14.26 -11.88
C GLY A 133 11.80 12.86 -11.35
N TRP A 134 12.82 12.17 -11.83
CA TRP A 134 13.33 10.94 -11.25
C TRP A 134 14.48 11.34 -10.31
N GLN A 135 14.36 10.98 -9.04
CA GLN A 135 15.43 11.09 -8.04
C GLN A 135 16.16 9.76 -7.95
#